data_AF-A0A7X0DA81-F1
#
_entry.id   AF-A0A7X0DA81-F1
#
_cell.length_a   1.000
_cell.length_b   1.000
_cell.length_c   1.000
_cell.angle_alpha   90.00
_cell.angle_beta   90.00
_cell.angle_gamma   90.00
#
_symmetry.space_group_name_H-M   'P 1'
#
loop_
_entity.id
_entity.type
_entity.pdbx_description
1 polymer ?
#
loop_
_entity_poly.entity_id
_entity_poly.type
_entity_poly.pdbx_seq_one_letter_code
_entity_poly.pdbx_strand_id
1 'polypeptide(L)'
;MYNIFFSKDFLARQRHVQHICATFTTLSEGTELHVHTNKETYYNAQFVQLDTTSKTLTIIVDPFYEHGGKSMIINCRDIVAVEFPTEALVAATEQTTTVGTKKTEDEDE
;
A
#
# COMPACT_ATOMS: atom_id res chain seq x y z
N MET A 1 0.29 -7.20 13.52
CA MET A 1 0.44 -8.52 12.84
C MET A 1 0.97 -8.20 11.45
N TYR A 2 2.19 -8.64 11.10
CA TYR A 2 2.85 -8.23 9.85
C TYR A 2 2.55 -9.20 8.71
N ASN A 3 2.35 -8.70 7.49
CA ASN A 3 2.16 -9.51 6.27
C ASN A 3 3.46 -9.52 5.47
N ILE A 4 4.02 -10.71 5.22
CA ILE A 4 5.28 -10.88 4.47
C ILE A 4 5.01 -11.72 3.22
N PHE A 5 5.48 -11.28 2.05
CA PHE A 5 5.29 -11.96 0.76
C PHE A 5 6.63 -12.25 0.07
N PHE A 6 6.88 -13.50 -0.34
CA PHE A 6 8.05 -13.92 -1.11
C PHE A 6 7.64 -14.58 -2.44
N SER A 7 8.44 -14.42 -3.50
CA SER A 7 8.21 -15.12 -4.78
C SER A 7 9.51 -15.63 -5.42
N LYS A 8 9.51 -16.91 -5.85
CA LYS A 8 10.68 -17.64 -6.40
C LYS A 8 10.62 -17.85 -7.93
N ASP A 9 9.43 -17.86 -8.53
CA ASP A 9 9.22 -18.08 -9.98
C ASP A 9 8.97 -16.77 -10.75
N PHE A 10 9.35 -16.69 -12.03
CA PHE A 10 9.15 -15.47 -12.86
C PHE A 10 7.68 -15.01 -12.95
N LEU A 11 6.75 -15.93 -13.16
CA LEU A 11 5.31 -15.63 -13.16
C LEU A 11 4.78 -15.31 -11.76
N ALA A 12 5.35 -15.94 -10.72
CA ALA A 12 5.04 -15.59 -9.33
C ALA A 12 5.59 -14.20 -8.99
N ARG A 13 6.75 -13.82 -9.53
CA ARG A 13 7.40 -12.52 -9.37
C ARG A 13 6.61 -11.42 -10.07
N GLN A 14 6.07 -11.69 -11.26
CA GLN A 14 5.21 -10.73 -11.94
C GLN A 14 3.87 -10.52 -11.19
N ARG A 15 3.25 -11.60 -10.69
CA ARG A 15 2.07 -11.52 -9.81
C ARG A 15 2.37 -10.79 -8.50
N HIS A 16 3.53 -11.05 -7.91
CA HIS A 16 4.00 -10.44 -6.67
C HIS A 16 4.27 -8.94 -6.83
N VAL A 17 4.91 -8.52 -7.93
CA VAL A 17 5.08 -7.09 -8.27
C VAL A 17 3.74 -6.41 -8.48
N GLN A 18 2.79 -7.04 -9.19
CA GLN A 18 1.44 -6.49 -9.36
C GLN A 18 0.71 -6.37 -8.03
N HIS A 19 0.83 -7.37 -7.16
CA HIS A 19 0.20 -7.37 -5.84
C HIS A 19 0.79 -6.28 -4.94
N ILE A 20 2.12 -6.15 -4.85
CA ILE A 20 2.80 -5.10 -4.08
C ILE A 20 2.38 -3.71 -4.56
N CYS A 21 2.41 -3.48 -5.87
CA CYS A 21 2.03 -2.19 -6.45
C CYS A 21 0.54 -1.89 -6.18
N ALA A 22 -0.33 -2.90 -6.24
CA ALA A 22 -1.74 -2.75 -5.88
C ALA A 22 -1.93 -2.45 -4.38
N THR A 23 -1.16 -3.07 -3.49
CA THR A 23 -1.23 -2.78 -2.05
C THR A 23 -0.93 -1.31 -1.74
N PHE A 24 0.00 -0.68 -2.45
CA PHE A 24 0.27 0.76 -2.25
C PHE A 24 -0.90 1.66 -2.67
N THR A 25 -1.82 1.19 -3.52
CA THR A 25 -3.04 1.97 -3.85
C THR A 25 -4.02 2.07 -2.69
N THR A 26 -3.90 1.19 -1.69
CA THR A 26 -4.78 1.17 -0.52
C THR A 26 -4.19 1.85 0.70
N LEU A 27 -2.97 2.41 0.61
CA LEU A 27 -2.32 3.10 1.72
C LEU A 27 -2.59 4.60 1.65
N SER A 28 -2.78 5.22 2.82
CA SER A 28 -2.85 6.68 2.91
C SER A 28 -1.47 7.31 2.83
N GLU A 29 -1.38 8.50 2.24
CA GLU A 29 -0.20 9.35 2.33
C GLU A 29 0.23 9.55 3.80
N GLY A 30 1.54 9.53 4.04
CA GLY A 30 2.15 9.62 5.37
C GLY A 30 2.27 8.29 6.11
N THR A 31 1.75 7.18 5.56
CA THR A 31 1.90 5.86 6.18
C THR A 31 3.37 5.50 6.34
N GLU A 32 3.76 5.04 7.53
CA GLU A 32 5.10 4.51 7.77
C GLU A 32 5.26 3.11 7.18
N LEU A 33 6.31 2.94 6.38
CA LEU A 33 6.62 1.76 5.59
C LEU A 33 8.07 1.35 5.84
N HIS A 34 8.33 0.05 5.83
CA HIS A 34 9.67 -0.50 5.62
C HIS A 34 9.69 -1.15 4.24
N VAL A 35 10.56 -0.66 3.36
CA VAL A 35 10.62 -1.09 1.96
C VAL A 35 11.91 -1.87 1.74
N HIS A 36 11.78 -3.15 1.39
CA HIS A 36 12.92 -4.00 1.07
C HIS A 36 13.06 -4.11 -0.44
N THR A 37 14.20 -3.67 -0.98
CA THR A 37 14.56 -3.84 -2.38
C THR A 37 15.61 -4.95 -2.54
N ASN A 38 15.95 -5.29 -3.78
CA ASN A 38 17.05 -6.24 -4.04
C ASN A 38 18.43 -5.70 -3.62
N LYS A 39 18.59 -4.39 -3.44
CA LYS A 39 19.88 -3.73 -3.16
C LYS A 39 20.01 -3.32 -1.71
N GLU A 40 18.95 -2.71 -1.18
CA GLU A 40 18.95 -2.08 0.14
C GLU A 40 17.56 -2.12 0.76
N THR A 41 17.50 -1.85 2.06
CA THR A 41 16.26 -1.74 2.83
C THR A 41 16.12 -0.31 3.35
N TYR A 42 14.97 0.29 3.08
CA TYR A 42 14.60 1.60 3.60
C TYR A 42 13.71 1.42 4.82
N TYR A 43 14.23 1.75 6.00
CA TYR A 43 13.50 1.71 7.26
C TYR A 43 12.81 3.03 7.55
N ASN A 44 11.67 2.97 8.24
CA ASN A 44 10.90 4.13 8.68
C ASN A 44 10.66 5.17 7.57
N ALA A 45 10.29 4.69 6.38
CA ALA A 45 10.00 5.57 5.26
C ALA A 45 8.52 5.95 5.24
N GLN A 46 8.19 7.18 4.90
CA GLN A 46 6.82 7.63 4.71
C GLN A 46 6.38 7.45 3.26
N PHE A 47 5.21 6.85 3.08
CA PHE A 47 4.51 6.80 1.80
C PHE A 47 4.12 8.21 1.36
N VAL A 48 4.48 8.61 0.15
CA VAL A 48 4.01 9.88 -0.43
C VAL A 48 2.93 9.59 -1.48
N GLN A 49 3.30 8.87 -2.53
CA GLN A 49 2.40 8.58 -3.64
C GLN A 49 2.86 7.37 -4.45
N LEU A 50 1.91 6.77 -5.16
CA LEU A 50 2.17 5.75 -6.16
C LEU A 50 1.76 6.29 -7.54
N ASP A 51 2.68 6.27 -8.50
CA ASP A 51 2.35 6.46 -9.90
C ASP A 51 1.99 5.10 -10.52
N THR A 52 0.70 4.90 -10.77
CA THR A 52 0.17 3.67 -11.37
C THR A 52 0.56 3.46 -12.83
N THR A 53 0.88 4.54 -13.55
CA THR A 53 1.28 4.51 -14.96
C THR A 53 2.72 4.04 -15.09
N SER A 54 3.64 4.64 -14.33
CA SER A 54 5.06 4.27 -14.35
C SER A 54 5.39 3.10 -13.40
N LYS A 55 4.46 2.71 -12.53
CA LYS A 55 4.64 1.70 -11.46
C LYS A 55 5.79 2.06 -10.53
N THR A 56 5.87 3.34 -10.19
CA THR A 56 6.88 3.88 -9.28
C THR A 56 6.25 4.37 -8.00
N LEU A 57 6.91 4.04 -6.89
CA LEU A 57 6.57 4.42 -5.55
C LEU A 57 7.46 5.59 -5.14
N THR A 58 6.86 6.65 -4.62
CA THR A 58 7.60 7.75 -4.00
C THR A 58 7.51 7.63 -2.47
N ILE A 59 8.67 7.57 -1.81
CA ILE A 59 8.78 7.55 -0.36
C ILE A 59 9.69 8.67 0.13
N ILE A 60 9.57 9.04 1.41
CA ILE A 60 10.54 9.89 2.11
C ILE A 60 11.15 9.05 3.23
N VAL A 61 12.44 8.80 3.18
CA VAL A 61 13.16 8.07 4.24
C VAL A 61 13.35 8.99 5.43
N ASP A 62 13.28 8.45 6.64
CA ASP A 62 13.54 9.22 7.86
C ASP A 62 14.92 9.92 7.81
N PRO A 63 15.02 11.21 8.20
CA PRO A 63 16.25 12.01 8.25
C PRO A 63 17.47 11.37 8.91
N PHE A 64 17.27 10.42 9.83
CA PHE A 64 18.37 9.76 10.55
C PHE A 64 19.12 8.69 9.73
N TYR A 65 18.60 8.33 8.55
CA TYR A 65 19.23 7.34 7.67
C TYR A 65 19.98 7.96 6.49
N GLU A 66 20.77 7.14 5.81
CA GLU A 66 21.42 7.52 4.56
C GLU A 66 20.33 7.92 3.54
N HIS A 67 20.45 9.12 2.96
CA HIS A 67 19.43 9.77 2.13
C HIS A 67 18.15 10.24 2.84
N GLY A 68 18.17 10.28 4.17
CA GLY A 68 17.06 10.75 4.99
C GLY A 68 16.57 12.16 4.66
N GLY A 69 15.26 12.35 4.74
CA GLY A 69 14.56 13.60 4.43
C GLY A 69 14.41 13.91 2.94
N LYS A 70 14.93 13.07 2.04
CA LYS A 70 14.76 13.22 0.59
C LYS A 70 13.69 12.28 0.06
N SER A 71 12.96 12.77 -0.95
CA SER A 71 12.05 11.93 -1.73
C SER A 71 12.84 10.97 -2.60
N MET A 72 12.52 9.68 -2.49
CA MET A 72 13.12 8.58 -3.24
C MET A 72 12.05 7.94 -4.12
N ILE A 73 12.41 7.65 -5.37
CA ILE A 73 11.54 6.99 -6.33
C ILE A 73 12.03 5.57 -6.52
N ILE A 74 11.17 4.59 -6.22
CA ILE A 74 11.47 3.16 -6.28
C ILE A 74 10.53 2.50 -7.27
N ASN A 75 11.05 1.67 -8.18
CA ASN A 75 10.19 0.89 -9.05
C ASN A 75 9.58 -0.28 -8.30
N CYS A 76 8.26 -0.52 -8.42
CA CYS A 76 7.59 -1.66 -7.80
C CYS A 76 8.24 -3.01 -8.15
N ARG A 77 8.90 -3.12 -9.32
CA ARG A 77 9.61 -4.34 -9.74
C ARG A 77 10.84 -4.65 -8.89
N ASP A 78 11.45 -3.64 -8.29
CA ASP A 78 12.67 -3.77 -7.51
C ASP A 78 12.37 -4.07 -6.03
N ILE A 79 11.11 -3.92 -5.62
CA ILE A 79 10.63 -4.22 -4.26
C ILE A 79 10.45 -5.72 -4.11
N VAL A 80 11.08 -6.28 -3.09
CA VAL A 80 11.01 -7.70 -2.72
C VAL A 80 10.03 -7.92 -1.58
N ALA A 81 9.93 -6.97 -0.66
CA ALA A 81 8.96 -7.00 0.42
C ALA A 81 8.64 -5.58 0.89
N VAL A 82 7.47 -5.42 1.48
CA VAL A 82 7.05 -4.20 2.15
C VAL A 82 6.37 -4.57 3.46
N GLU A 83 6.68 -3.84 4.51
CA GLU A 83 6.03 -3.95 5.81
C GLU A 83 5.43 -2.59 6.19
N PHE A 84 4.21 -2.62 6.71
CA PHE A 84 3.50 -1.43 7.18
C PHE A 84 2.46 -1.87 8.23
N PRO A 85 2.05 -0.98 9.15
CA PRO A 85 1.03 -1.33 10.14
C PRO A 85 -0.28 -1.71 9.46
N THR A 86 -0.91 -2.81 9.89
CA THR A 86 -2.15 -3.32 9.28
C THR A 86 -3.28 -2.31 9.29
N GLU A 87 -3.25 -1.39 10.27
CA GLU A 87 -4.20 -0.28 10.43
C GLU A 87 -4.09 0.78 9.32
N ALA A 88 -2.97 0.82 8.59
CA ALA A 88 -2.76 1.74 7.48
C ALA A 88 -3.36 1.27 6.15
N LEU A 89 -3.92 0.05 6.11
CA LEU A 89 -4.80 -0.32 5.01
C LEU A 89 -6.06 0.53 5.16
N VAL A 90 -6.19 1.56 4.32
CA VAL A 90 -7.42 2.31 4.20
C VAL A 90 -8.47 1.30 3.78
N ALA A 91 -9.44 1.07 4.65
CA ALA A 91 -10.46 0.07 4.46
C ALA A 91 -11.11 0.30 3.09
N ALA A 92 -10.87 -0.62 2.15
CA ALA A 92 -11.63 -0.70 0.91
C ALA A 92 -13.06 -1.21 1.21
N THR A 93 -13.73 -0.59 2.19
CA THR A 93 -15.07 -0.91 2.66
C THR A 93 -15.88 0.36 2.82
N GLU A 94 -15.93 1.21 1.81
CA GLU A 94 -17.06 2.13 1.62
C GLU A 94 -17.43 2.15 0.13
N GLN A 95 -17.89 1.00 -0.39
CA GLN A 95 -18.82 0.99 -1.51
C GLN A 95 -20.23 0.85 -0.96
N THR A 96 -20.88 2.00 -0.80
CA THR A 96 -22.25 2.30 -1.23
C THR A 96 -23.36 1.31 -0.84
N THR A 97 -24.07 1.61 0.24
CA THR A 97 -25.53 1.55 0.27
C THR A 97 -26.09 2.77 1.01
N THR A 98 -26.17 3.88 0.30
CA THR A 98 -27.24 4.88 0.55
C THR A 98 -28.57 4.22 0.21
N VAL A 99 -29.23 3.58 1.19
CA VAL A 99 -30.66 3.24 1.07
C VAL A 99 -31.43 4.44 1.60
N GLY A 100 -31.97 5.21 0.66
CA GLY A 100 -32.88 6.30 0.94
C GLY A 100 -34.18 5.83 1.57
N THR A 101 -34.68 6.69 2.46
CA THR A 101 -36.08 7.09 2.67
C THR A 101 -37.17 6.23 2.03
N LYS A 102 -37.99 5.53 2.84
CA LYS A 102 -39.45 5.71 2.86
C LYS A 102 -40.10 5.06 4.10
N LYS A 103 -40.97 5.84 4.78
CA LYS A 103 -42.10 5.38 5.61
C LYS A 103 -42.96 4.40 4.79
N THR A 104 -43.74 3.48 5.35
CA THR A 104 -45.08 3.61 6.00
C THR A 104 -45.51 2.16 6.36
N GLU A 105 -46.02 1.90 7.57
CA GLU A 105 -47.43 1.54 7.88
C GLU A 105 -47.85 0.09 7.55
N ASP A 106 -48.43 -0.54 8.58
CA ASP A 106 -49.52 -1.54 8.63
C ASP A 106 -49.37 -2.91 7.94
N GLU A 107 -49.58 -4.01 8.68
CA GLU A 107 -50.90 -4.65 8.84
C GLU A 107 -50.81 -5.92 9.71
N ASP A 108 -51.88 -6.11 10.51
CA ASP A 108 -52.21 -7.25 11.37
C ASP A 108 -52.39 -8.58 10.59
N GLU A 109 -52.05 -9.71 11.23
CA GLU A 109 -52.98 -10.83 11.55
C GLU A 109 -52.34 -11.86 12.49
#